data_AF-A0A3Q9KWG1-F1
#
_entry.id   AF-A0A3Q9KWG1-F1
#
_cell.length_a   1.000
_cell.length_b   1.000
_cell.length_c   1.000
_cell.angle_alpha   90.00
_cell.angle_beta   90.00
_cell.angle_gamma   90.00
#
_symmetry.space_group_name_H-M   'P 1'
#
loop_
_entity.id
_entity.type
_entity.pdbx_description
1 polymer ?
#
loop_
_entity_poly.entity_id
_entity_poly.type
_entity_poly.pdbx_seq_one_letter_code
_entity_poly.pdbx_strand_id
1 'polypeptide(L)'
;MHLASIATVAPLLTAGAALIVGGVTRWTQRGVARDRIRWEGKLEIAKFDAARFETTLQHFMDAADAGNRYMAALPDIDATDFKQREEYVFAILVPIGRARVEAHALPQFLGIDEVKASIKRLEKLVAIPESNDALLEIWDAKGIGDAVALLSKGRSSYMREVTQLEVPNWRRFVPSRRHRAIPAQEPATPSSGALLSDTSG
;
A
#
# COMPACT_ATOMS: atom_id res chain seq x y z
N MET A 1 -2.72 46.43 -55.12
CA MET A 1 -1.65 45.43 -54.87
C MET A 1 -1.60 44.89 -53.43
N HIS A 2 -2.67 44.98 -52.61
CA HIS A 2 -2.64 44.49 -51.21
C HIS A 2 -3.20 43.07 -50.98
N LEU A 3 -4.02 42.54 -51.90
CA LEU A 3 -4.66 41.21 -51.75
C LEU A 3 -3.71 40.04 -52.04
N ALA A 4 -2.69 40.23 -52.88
CA ALA A 4 -1.73 39.19 -53.23
C ALA A 4 -0.74 38.85 -52.09
N SER A 5 -0.49 39.80 -51.18
CA SER A 5 0.40 39.61 -50.02
C SER A 5 -0.26 38.80 -48.90
N ILE A 6 -1.58 38.97 -48.70
CA ILE A 6 -2.32 38.21 -47.67
C ILE A 6 -2.52 36.75 -48.12
N ALA A 7 -2.79 36.53 -49.41
CA ALA A 7 -2.96 35.20 -49.98
C ALA A 7 -1.66 34.36 -50.00
N THR A 8 -0.49 34.99 -50.03
CA THR A 8 0.82 34.32 -49.99
C THR A 8 1.31 34.06 -48.55
N VAL A 9 0.88 34.86 -47.57
CA VAL A 9 1.27 34.71 -46.16
C VAL A 9 0.36 33.74 -45.40
N ALA A 10 -0.94 33.67 -45.74
CA ALA A 10 -1.89 32.74 -45.14
C ALA A 10 -1.44 31.25 -45.17
N PRO A 11 -0.96 30.67 -46.29
CA PRO A 11 -0.48 29.29 -46.32
C PRO A 11 0.79 29.07 -45.49
N LEU A 12 1.68 30.07 -45.39
CA LEU A 12 2.88 30.00 -44.54
C LEU A 12 2.54 29.99 -43.05
N LEU A 13 1.59 30.83 -42.62
CA LEU A 13 1.09 30.83 -41.24
C LEU A 13 0.36 29.52 -40.90
N THR A 14 -0.42 28.98 -41.85
CA THR A 14 -1.13 27.71 -41.66
C THR A 14 -0.18 26.52 -41.61
N ALA A 15 0.85 26.50 -42.46
CA ALA A 15 1.91 25.49 -42.44
C ALA A 15 2.75 25.56 -41.14
N GLY A 16 3.09 26.76 -40.68
CA GLY A 16 3.78 26.97 -39.41
C GLY A 16 2.96 26.50 -38.21
N ALA A 17 1.66 26.83 -38.17
CA ALA A 17 0.74 26.35 -37.13
C ALA A 17 0.62 24.82 -37.14
N ALA A 18 0.52 24.20 -38.32
CA ALA A 18 0.46 22.75 -38.46
C ALA A 18 1.75 22.06 -37.96
N LEU A 19 2.93 22.63 -38.22
CA LEU A 19 4.21 22.10 -37.72
C LEU A 19 4.32 22.22 -36.19
N ILE A 20 3.87 23.34 -35.62
CA ILE A 20 3.85 23.53 -34.15
C ILE A 20 2.89 22.52 -33.52
N VAL A 21 1.66 22.40 -34.04
CA VAL A 21 0.67 21.43 -33.55
C VAL A 21 1.17 20.00 -33.69
N GLY A 22 1.76 19.63 -34.83
CA GLY A 22 2.35 18.32 -35.05
C GLY A 22 3.50 18.02 -34.09
N GLY A 23 4.37 19.01 -33.84
CA GLY A 23 5.46 18.91 -32.88
C GLY A 23 4.99 18.72 -31.44
N VAL A 24 4.03 19.54 -30.99
CA VAL A 24 3.42 19.44 -29.65
C VAL A 24 2.67 18.11 -29.49
N THR A 25 1.94 17.67 -30.51
CA THR A 25 1.21 16.39 -30.50
C THR A 25 2.17 15.23 -30.39
N ARG A 26 3.25 15.21 -31.17
CA ARG A 26 4.27 14.16 -31.11
C ARG A 26 4.99 14.14 -29.76
N TRP A 27 5.30 15.31 -29.21
CA TRP A 27 5.95 15.42 -27.90
C TRP A 27 5.04 14.95 -26.76
N THR A 28 3.78 15.36 -26.77
CA THR A 28 2.77 14.92 -25.79
C THR A 28 2.49 13.43 -25.89
N GLN A 29 2.29 12.88 -27.10
CA GLN A 29 2.11 11.44 -27.30
C GLN A 29 3.32 10.64 -26.80
N ARG A 30 4.55 11.12 -27.07
CA ARG A 30 5.77 10.48 -26.56
C ARG A 30 5.91 10.59 -25.05
N GLY A 31 5.49 11.71 -24.46
CA GLY A 31 5.41 11.90 -23.01
C GLY A 31 4.45 10.91 -22.36
N VAL A 32 3.21 10.85 -22.86
CA VAL A 32 2.18 9.92 -22.38
C VAL A 32 2.63 8.46 -22.53
N ALA A 33 3.27 8.10 -23.65
CA ALA A 33 3.78 6.74 -23.85
C ALA A 33 4.88 6.38 -22.85
N ARG A 34 5.81 7.30 -22.55
CA ARG A 34 6.86 7.09 -21.53
C ARG A 34 6.28 6.98 -20.13
N ASP A 35 5.33 7.86 -19.80
CA ASP A 35 4.65 7.83 -18.50
C ASP A 35 3.88 6.52 -18.33
N ARG A 36 3.19 6.07 -19.38
CA ARG A 36 2.50 4.78 -19.38
C ARG A 36 3.45 3.60 -19.12
N ILE A 37 4.57 3.51 -19.83
CA ILE A 37 5.57 2.46 -19.62
C ILE A 37 6.14 2.51 -18.20
N ARG A 38 6.43 3.70 -17.69
CA ARG A 38 6.93 3.88 -16.31
C ARG A 38 5.88 3.43 -15.28
N TRP A 39 4.61 3.74 -15.50
CA TRP A 39 3.50 3.32 -14.64
C TRP A 39 3.27 1.82 -14.68
N GLU A 40 3.26 1.21 -15.87
CA GLU A 40 3.11 -0.23 -16.06
C GLU A 40 4.25 -0.98 -15.36
N GLY A 41 5.51 -0.54 -15.54
CA GLY A 41 6.66 -1.14 -14.84
C GLY A 41 6.59 -1.00 -13.31
N LYS A 42 6.20 0.18 -12.79
CA LYS A 42 5.98 0.36 -11.34
C LYS A 42 4.87 -0.57 -10.81
N LEU A 43 3.80 -0.74 -11.58
CA LEU A 43 2.67 -1.59 -11.19
C LEU A 43 3.06 -3.08 -11.16
N GLU A 44 3.86 -3.54 -12.13
CA GLU A 44 4.36 -4.93 -12.14
C GLU A 44 5.24 -5.22 -10.92
N ILE A 45 6.16 -4.32 -10.57
CA ILE A 45 6.97 -4.42 -9.36
C ILE A 45 6.08 -4.44 -8.11
N ALA A 46 5.09 -3.55 -8.04
CA ALA A 46 4.15 -3.50 -6.92
C ALA A 46 3.38 -4.82 -6.73
N LYS A 47 2.93 -5.44 -7.83
CA LYS A 47 2.25 -6.73 -7.81
C LYS A 47 3.18 -7.84 -7.35
N PHE A 48 4.41 -7.85 -7.84
CA PHE A 48 5.43 -8.82 -7.43
C PHE A 48 5.71 -8.72 -5.92
N ASP A 49 5.92 -7.51 -5.41
CA ASP A 49 6.17 -7.28 -3.98
C ASP A 49 4.94 -7.60 -3.12
N ALA A 50 3.73 -7.27 -3.59
CA ALA A 50 2.49 -7.62 -2.90
C ALA A 50 2.34 -9.15 -2.75
N ALA A 51 2.64 -9.91 -3.80
CA ALA A 51 2.64 -11.37 -3.75
C ALA A 51 3.71 -11.90 -2.78
N ARG A 52 4.87 -11.24 -2.69
CA ARG A 52 5.91 -11.59 -1.72
C ARG A 52 5.48 -11.31 -0.27
N PHE A 53 4.77 -10.20 -0.01
CA PHE A 53 4.17 -9.93 1.30
C PHE A 53 3.18 -11.03 1.70
N GLU A 54 2.30 -11.43 0.77
CA GLU A 54 1.34 -12.52 1.00
C GLU A 54 2.01 -13.85 1.28
N THR A 55 3.02 -14.20 0.47
CA THR A 55 3.77 -15.45 0.62
C THR A 55 4.53 -15.49 1.95
N THR A 56 5.19 -14.39 2.32
CA THR A 56 5.85 -14.27 3.63
C THR A 56 4.85 -14.45 4.77
N LEU A 57 3.70 -13.79 4.68
CA LEU A 57 2.66 -13.86 5.70
C LEU A 57 2.12 -15.28 5.84
N GLN A 58 1.83 -15.96 4.72
CA GLN A 58 1.33 -17.33 4.73
C GLN A 58 2.32 -18.27 5.40
N HIS A 59 3.59 -18.26 4.97
CA HIS A 59 4.62 -19.13 5.56
C HIS A 59 4.89 -18.83 7.03
N PHE A 60 4.80 -17.56 7.43
CA PHE A 60 4.97 -17.20 8.83
C PHE A 60 3.78 -17.68 9.68
N MET A 61 2.55 -17.57 9.18
CA MET A 61 1.37 -18.12 9.87
C MET A 61 1.40 -19.64 9.93
N ASP A 62 1.80 -20.32 8.86
CA ASP A 62 1.94 -21.78 8.84
C ASP A 62 2.98 -22.25 9.89
N ALA A 63 4.11 -21.55 9.99
CA ALA A 63 5.13 -21.82 11.00
C ALA A 63 4.61 -21.56 12.43
N ALA A 64 3.86 -20.47 12.63
CA ALA A 64 3.29 -20.11 13.92
C ALA A 64 2.22 -21.12 14.35
N ASP A 65 1.38 -21.60 13.44
CA ASP A 65 0.38 -22.63 13.71
C ASP A 65 1.04 -23.98 14.05
N ALA A 66 2.08 -24.37 13.31
CA ALA A 66 2.89 -25.54 13.66
C ALA A 66 3.54 -25.39 15.05
N GLY A 67 4.04 -24.19 15.37
CA GLY A 67 4.55 -23.84 16.69
C GLY A 67 3.50 -23.99 17.78
N ASN A 68 2.28 -23.47 17.57
CA ASN A 68 1.16 -23.63 18.50
C ASN A 68 0.84 -25.11 18.77
N ARG A 69 0.81 -25.94 17.73
CA ARG A 69 0.57 -27.39 17.85
C ARG A 69 1.68 -28.06 18.65
N TYR A 70 2.92 -27.67 18.43
CA TYR A 70 4.05 -28.17 19.21
C TYR A 70 3.93 -27.82 20.69
N MET A 71 3.63 -26.55 21.00
CA MET A 71 3.44 -26.09 22.38
C MET A 71 2.27 -26.80 23.07
N ALA A 72 1.18 -27.06 22.34
CA ALA A 72 0.01 -27.77 22.86
C ALA A 72 0.32 -29.25 23.15
N ALA A 73 1.28 -29.86 22.45
CA ALA A 73 1.67 -31.26 22.62
C ALA A 73 2.68 -31.49 23.75
N LEU A 74 3.35 -30.45 24.26
CA LEU A 74 4.36 -30.55 25.33
C LEU A 74 3.93 -31.30 26.61
N PRO A 75 2.65 -31.32 27.03
CA PRO A 75 2.23 -32.16 28.16
C PRO A 75 2.32 -33.66 27.88
N ASP A 76 2.23 -34.06 26.62
CA ASP A 76 2.14 -35.46 26.18
C ASP A 76 3.45 -36.01 25.59
N ILE A 77 4.43 -35.12 25.32
CA ILE A 77 5.71 -35.48 24.71
C ILE A 77 6.90 -34.97 25.53
N ASP A 78 8.01 -35.69 25.45
CA ASP A 78 9.31 -35.21 25.91
C ASP A 78 10.00 -34.41 24.79
N ALA A 79 10.16 -33.09 24.97
CA ALA A 79 10.81 -32.24 23.97
C ALA A 79 12.32 -32.47 23.85
N THR A 80 12.93 -33.15 24.82
CA THR A 80 14.35 -33.55 24.75
C THR A 80 14.54 -34.80 23.90
N ASP A 81 13.51 -35.65 23.77
CA ASP A 81 13.50 -36.81 22.88
C ASP A 81 13.23 -36.38 21.43
N PHE A 82 14.23 -36.54 20.58
CA PHE A 82 14.12 -36.24 19.15
C PHE A 82 12.98 -37.00 18.48
N LYS A 83 12.76 -38.27 18.82
CA LYS A 83 11.78 -39.12 18.13
C LYS A 83 10.33 -38.69 18.41
N GLN A 84 10.07 -38.19 19.61
CA GLN A 84 8.73 -37.74 20.00
C GLN A 84 8.38 -36.37 19.41
N ARG A 85 9.37 -35.49 19.29
CA ARG A 85 9.16 -34.13 18.76
C ARG A 85 9.34 -34.01 17.25
N GLU A 86 9.87 -35.03 16.58
CA GLU A 86 10.28 -35.01 15.17
C GLU A 86 9.19 -34.42 14.27
N GLU A 87 7.96 -34.94 14.37
CA GLU A 87 6.80 -34.49 13.59
C GLU A 87 6.53 -32.99 13.75
N TYR A 88 6.59 -32.48 14.97
CA TYR A 88 6.33 -31.07 15.28
C TYR A 88 7.44 -30.15 14.79
N VAL A 89 8.69 -30.56 14.97
CA VAL A 89 9.85 -29.78 14.53
C VAL A 89 9.89 -29.68 13.01
N PHE A 90 9.64 -30.76 12.29
CA PHE A 90 9.59 -30.75 10.81
C PHE A 90 8.45 -29.91 10.26
N ALA A 91 7.29 -29.90 10.93
CA ALA A 91 6.18 -29.04 10.57
C ALA A 91 6.52 -27.53 10.65
N ILE A 92 7.41 -27.14 11.57
CA ILE A 92 7.87 -25.74 11.71
C ILE A 92 9.00 -25.41 10.71
N LEU A 93 9.94 -26.34 10.51
CA LEU A 93 11.18 -26.13 9.76
C LEU A 93 10.98 -25.60 8.33
N VAL A 94 10.07 -26.21 7.57
CA VAL A 94 9.89 -25.87 6.15
C VAL A 94 9.24 -24.49 5.99
N PRO A 95 8.10 -24.19 6.67
CA PRO A 95 7.50 -22.87 6.57
C PRO A 95 8.40 -21.76 7.12
N ILE A 96 9.10 -21.97 8.25
CA ILE A 96 9.93 -20.90 8.84
C ILE A 96 11.14 -20.55 7.97
N GLY A 97 11.77 -21.55 7.34
CA GLY A 97 12.87 -21.33 6.42
C GLY A 97 12.45 -20.51 5.21
N ARG A 98 11.25 -20.78 4.66
CA ARG A 98 10.67 -19.98 3.55
C ARG A 98 10.30 -18.57 4.00
N ALA A 99 9.65 -18.43 5.16
CA ALA A 99 9.30 -17.14 5.74
C ALA A 99 10.54 -16.25 5.93
N ARG A 100 11.65 -16.81 6.42
CA ARG A 100 12.92 -16.07 6.56
C ARG A 100 13.44 -15.57 5.22
N VAL A 101 13.52 -16.44 4.21
CA VAL A 101 14.04 -16.06 2.88
C VAL A 101 13.20 -14.95 2.28
N GLU A 102 11.88 -15.08 2.29
CA GLU A 102 10.98 -14.07 1.72
C GLU A 102 11.01 -12.76 2.53
N ALA A 103 11.07 -12.83 3.87
CA ALA A 103 11.17 -11.64 4.72
C ALA A 103 12.46 -10.82 4.49
N HIS A 104 13.56 -11.47 4.13
CA HIS A 104 14.79 -10.77 3.72
C HIS A 104 14.68 -10.11 2.35
N ALA A 105 13.80 -10.62 1.50
CA ALA A 105 13.59 -10.14 0.15
C ALA A 105 12.43 -9.12 0.04
N LEU A 106 11.75 -8.82 1.16
CA LEU A 106 10.73 -7.77 1.22
C LEU A 106 11.34 -6.37 1.09
N PRO A 107 10.61 -5.42 0.47
CA PRO A 107 10.99 -4.01 0.53
C PRO A 107 10.99 -3.51 1.98
N GLN A 108 11.77 -2.46 2.26
CA GLN A 108 11.86 -1.90 3.61
C GLN A 108 10.52 -1.28 4.04
N PHE A 109 10.06 -1.60 5.26
CA PHE A 109 8.90 -0.97 5.89
C PHE A 109 9.09 -0.84 7.40
N LEU A 110 8.31 0.04 8.04
CA LEU A 110 8.30 0.19 9.49
C LEU A 110 7.81 -1.09 10.16
N GLY A 111 8.65 -1.75 10.95
CA GLY A 111 8.31 -3.03 11.59
C GLY A 111 9.02 -4.26 11.01
N ILE A 112 9.83 -4.11 9.96
CA ILE A 112 10.46 -5.26 9.29
C ILE A 112 11.49 -5.97 10.18
N ASP A 113 12.18 -5.23 11.04
CA ASP A 113 13.19 -5.79 11.93
C ASP A 113 12.53 -6.61 13.05
N GLU A 114 11.38 -6.16 13.54
CA GLU A 114 10.53 -6.88 14.49
C GLU A 114 9.97 -8.16 13.86
N VAL A 115 9.54 -8.12 12.59
CA VAL A 115 9.11 -9.32 11.85
C VAL A 115 10.26 -10.32 11.73
N LYS A 116 11.44 -9.87 11.30
CA LYS A 116 12.64 -10.73 11.19
C LYS A 116 13.07 -11.29 12.54
N ALA A 117 12.99 -10.50 13.60
CA ALA A 117 13.30 -10.93 14.96
C ALA A 117 12.29 -11.98 15.46
N SER A 118 10.99 -11.81 15.15
CA SER A 118 9.93 -12.76 15.50
C SER A 118 10.10 -14.10 14.77
N ILE A 119 10.38 -14.05 13.46
CA ILE A 119 10.76 -15.24 12.66
C ILE A 119 11.97 -15.94 13.29
N LYS A 120 13.03 -15.20 13.62
CA LYS A 120 14.24 -15.76 14.24
C LYS A 120 13.98 -16.35 15.63
N ARG A 121 13.05 -15.78 16.41
CA ARG A 121 12.64 -16.34 17.70
C ARG A 121 11.90 -17.65 17.49
N LEU A 122 10.99 -17.72 16.51
CA LEU A 122 10.25 -18.93 16.15
C LEU A 122 11.19 -20.05 15.68
N GLU A 123 12.26 -19.73 14.95
CA GLU A 123 13.31 -20.69 14.58
C GLU A 123 13.97 -21.37 15.79
N LYS A 124 14.01 -20.72 16.96
CA LYS A 124 14.60 -21.33 18.16
C LYS A 124 13.80 -22.52 18.69
N LEU A 125 12.51 -22.64 18.36
CA LEU A 125 11.69 -23.80 18.77
C LEU A 125 12.15 -25.11 18.14
N VAL A 126 12.86 -25.04 17.01
CA VAL A 126 13.38 -26.21 16.29
C VAL A 126 14.65 -26.75 16.95
N ALA A 127 15.36 -25.92 17.72
CA ALA A 127 16.58 -26.33 18.40
C ALA A 127 16.31 -27.39 19.46
N ILE A 128 17.33 -28.17 19.82
CA ILE A 128 17.22 -29.10 20.95
C ILE A 128 17.11 -28.29 22.25
N PRO A 129 15.97 -28.36 22.97
CA PRO A 129 15.82 -27.65 24.23
C PRO A 129 16.41 -28.48 25.38
N GLU A 130 16.75 -27.79 26.47
CA GLU A 130 17.19 -28.43 27.71
C GLU A 130 16.03 -29.06 28.49
N SER A 131 14.81 -28.52 28.32
CA SER A 131 13.57 -28.98 28.96
C SER A 131 12.33 -28.49 28.21
N ASN A 132 11.16 -29.02 28.56
CA ASN A 132 9.87 -28.51 28.05
C ASN A 132 9.64 -27.05 28.48
N ASP A 133 10.07 -26.67 29.69
CA ASP A 133 9.93 -25.29 30.20
C ASP A 133 10.75 -24.29 29.38
N ALA A 134 11.94 -24.70 28.91
CA ALA A 134 12.77 -23.84 28.05
C ALA A 134 12.07 -23.46 26.74
N LEU A 135 11.21 -24.33 26.19
CA LEU A 135 10.41 -24.01 25.01
C LEU A 135 9.28 -23.01 25.33
N LEU A 136 8.67 -23.12 26.51
CA LEU A 136 7.64 -22.19 26.96
C LEU A 136 8.20 -20.77 27.14
N GLU A 137 9.45 -20.63 27.58
CA GLU A 137 10.12 -19.34 27.67
C GLU A 137 10.45 -18.72 26.29
N ILE A 138 10.70 -19.56 25.28
CA ILE A 138 10.96 -19.12 23.90
C ILE A 138 9.66 -18.72 23.20
N TRP A 139 8.57 -19.40 23.52
CA TRP A 139 7.27 -19.21 22.88
C TRP A 139 6.68 -17.82 23.19
N ASP A 140 6.52 -17.02 22.14
CA ASP A 140 6.02 -15.65 22.24
C ASP A 140 4.83 -15.43 21.30
N ALA A 141 3.67 -15.98 21.67
CA ALA A 141 2.44 -15.86 20.89
C ALA A 141 2.07 -14.40 20.61
N LYS A 142 2.31 -13.50 21.58
CA LYS A 142 2.00 -12.07 21.43
C LYS A 142 2.94 -11.42 20.41
N GLY A 143 4.25 -11.61 20.53
CA GLY A 143 5.22 -11.06 19.59
C GLY A 143 5.08 -11.62 18.17
N ILE A 144 4.59 -12.86 18.02
CA ILE A 144 4.20 -13.42 16.71
C ILE A 144 2.98 -12.68 16.16
N GLY A 145 1.93 -12.49 16.95
CA GLY A 145 0.74 -11.74 16.54
C GLY A 145 1.05 -10.28 16.16
N ASP A 146 1.89 -9.61 16.95
CA ASP A 146 2.33 -8.23 16.68
C ASP A 146 3.14 -8.17 15.37
N ALA A 147 4.03 -9.13 15.12
CA ALA A 147 4.78 -9.22 13.87
C ALA A 147 3.88 -9.47 12.65
N VAL A 148 2.86 -10.34 12.77
CA VAL A 148 1.86 -10.57 11.71
C VAL A 148 1.09 -9.29 11.39
N ALA A 149 0.70 -8.52 12.41
CA ALA A 149 0.04 -7.24 12.25
C ALA A 149 0.96 -6.20 11.57
N LEU A 150 2.24 -6.14 11.96
CA LEU A 150 3.24 -5.27 11.33
C LEU A 150 3.47 -5.64 9.86
N LEU A 151 3.56 -6.92 9.52
CA LEU A 151 3.71 -7.38 8.14
C LEU A 151 2.51 -6.98 7.28
N SER A 152 1.30 -7.14 7.82
CA SER A 152 0.04 -6.75 7.15
C SER A 152 -0.04 -5.23 6.96
N LYS A 153 0.35 -4.45 7.98
CA LYS A 153 0.41 -2.99 7.90
C LYS A 153 1.49 -2.51 6.94
N GLY A 154 2.65 -3.18 6.93
CA GLY A 154 3.77 -2.95 6.03
C GLY A 154 3.35 -3.07 4.57
N ARG A 155 2.65 -4.17 4.23
CA ARG A 155 2.05 -4.36 2.91
C ARG A 155 1.13 -3.20 2.52
N SER A 156 0.19 -2.83 3.40
CA SER A 156 -0.76 -1.75 3.10
C SER A 156 -0.06 -0.40 2.91
N SER A 157 0.93 -0.10 3.75
CA SER A 157 1.73 1.12 3.64
C SER A 157 2.52 1.16 2.34
N TYR A 158 3.22 0.08 2.01
CA TYR A 158 3.99 -0.05 0.77
C TYR A 158 3.10 0.10 -0.46
N MET A 159 1.97 -0.61 -0.51
CA MET A 159 1.03 -0.50 -1.63
C MET A 159 0.44 0.90 -1.77
N ARG A 160 0.20 1.60 -0.66
CA ARG A 160 -0.24 3.00 -0.70
C ARG A 160 0.84 3.91 -1.28
N GLU A 161 2.09 3.72 -0.91
CA GLU A 161 3.20 4.51 -1.41
C GLU A 161 3.42 4.30 -2.92
N VAL A 162 3.42 3.05 -3.37
CA VAL A 162 3.66 2.72 -4.79
C VAL A 162 2.49 3.16 -5.70
N THR A 163 1.27 3.22 -5.16
CA THR A 163 0.08 3.66 -5.91
C THR A 163 -0.14 5.18 -5.89
N GLN A 164 0.63 5.94 -5.09
CA GLN A 164 0.54 7.40 -5.13
C GLN A 164 1.10 7.94 -6.45
N LEU A 165 0.24 8.63 -7.19
CA LEU A 165 0.63 9.43 -8.35
C LEU A 165 1.59 10.53 -7.88
N GLU A 166 2.86 10.46 -8.29
CA GLU A 166 3.75 11.63 -8.34
C GLU A 166 3.01 12.70 -9.14
N VAL A 167 2.35 13.65 -8.47
CA VAL A 167 1.61 14.70 -9.15
C VAL A 167 2.65 15.51 -9.92
N PRO A 168 2.60 15.52 -11.26
CA PRO A 168 3.67 16.14 -12.02
C PRO A 168 3.66 17.65 -11.74
N ASN A 169 4.85 18.22 -11.51
CA ASN A 169 5.04 19.60 -11.05
C ASN A 169 4.31 20.65 -11.91
N TRP A 170 4.00 20.35 -13.18
CA TRP A 170 3.23 21.24 -14.05
C TRP A 170 1.79 21.51 -13.53
N ARG A 171 1.19 20.60 -12.75
CA ARG A 171 -0.11 20.88 -12.10
C ARG A 171 -0.03 21.93 -10.98
N ARG A 172 1.16 22.25 -10.44
CA ARG A 172 1.33 23.42 -9.55
C ARG A 172 1.24 24.74 -10.31
N PHE A 173 1.47 24.72 -11.62
CA PHE A 173 1.41 25.91 -12.48
C PHE A 173 0.04 26.09 -13.15
N VAL A 174 -0.89 25.16 -12.96
CA VAL A 174 -2.29 25.35 -13.36
C VAL A 174 -2.98 26.13 -12.24
N PRO A 175 -3.41 27.38 -12.46
CA PRO A 175 -4.10 28.14 -11.44
C PRO A 175 -5.38 27.40 -11.08
N SER A 176 -5.51 27.00 -9.81
CA SER A 176 -6.76 26.45 -9.28
C SER A 176 -7.86 27.48 -9.55
N ARG A 177 -8.79 27.19 -10.46
CA ARG A 177 -10.01 27.97 -10.60
C ARG A 177 -10.71 27.89 -9.24
N ARG A 178 -10.60 28.95 -8.44
CA ARG A 178 -11.47 29.15 -7.28
C ARG A 178 -12.89 29.05 -7.79
N HIS A 179 -13.64 28.05 -7.34
CA HIS A 179 -15.08 28.05 -7.48
C HIS A 179 -15.57 29.34 -6.84
N ARG A 180 -16.05 30.27 -7.69
CA ARG A 180 -16.74 31.47 -7.23
C ARG A 180 -17.97 30.96 -6.49
N ALA A 181 -18.02 31.18 -5.18
CA ALA A 181 -19.21 30.91 -4.40
C ALA A 181 -20.38 31.62 -5.06
N ILE A 182 -21.42 30.86 -5.42
CA ILE A 182 -22.72 31.41 -5.79
C ILE A 182 -23.23 32.09 -4.52
N PRO A 183 -23.57 33.40 -4.54
CA PRO A 183 -24.10 34.04 -3.35
C PRO A 183 -25.41 33.36 -2.97
N ALA A 184 -25.48 32.95 -1.71
CA ALA A 184 -26.65 32.36 -1.09
C ALA A 184 -27.81 33.36 -1.19
N GLN A 185 -28.93 32.89 -1.75
CA GLN A 185 -30.21 33.58 -1.73
C GLN A 185 -30.67 33.67 -0.27
N GLU A 186 -30.74 34.88 0.28
CA GLU A 186 -31.26 35.13 1.63
C GLU A 186 -32.70 34.61 1.74
N PRO A 187 -33.04 33.82 2.79
CA PRO A 187 -34.42 33.61 3.17
C PRO A 187 -34.74 34.47 4.40
N ALA A 188 -35.78 35.30 4.31
CA ALA A 188 -36.83 35.39 5.33
C ALA A 188 -37.74 36.60 5.10
N THR A 189 -39.04 36.35 4.99
CA THR A 189 -40.01 36.84 6.00
C THR A 189 -41.35 36.14 5.77
N PRO A 190 -41.81 35.30 6.71
CA PRO A 190 -43.22 34.95 6.77
C PRO A 190 -43.97 36.04 7.55
N SER A 191 -44.87 36.74 6.86
CA SER A 191 -45.88 37.60 7.49
C SER A 191 -46.89 36.73 8.23
N SER A 192 -46.96 36.83 9.55
CA SER A 192 -48.11 36.38 10.32
C SER A 192 -48.46 37.47 11.32
N GLY A 193 -49.44 38.28 10.95
CA GLY A 193 -50.11 39.21 11.84
C GLY A 193 -51.20 38.49 12.61
N ALA A 194 -51.23 38.72 13.91
CA ALA A 194 -52.44 38.92 14.70
C ALA A 194 -52.02 39.15 16.15
N LEU A 195 -52.33 40.32 16.69
CA LEU A 195 -53.14 40.42 17.91
C LEU A 195 -53.58 41.88 18.11
N LEU A 196 -54.89 42.02 18.16
CA LEU A 196 -55.71 43.19 18.42
C LEU A 196 -55.52 43.74 19.84
N SER A 197 -55.69 45.05 19.97
CA SER A 197 -56.40 45.82 21.03
C SER A 197 -55.75 47.23 21.08
N ASP A 198 -56.44 48.37 21.17
CA ASP A 198 -57.83 48.67 21.47
C ASP A 198 -58.15 50.15 21.14
N THR A 199 -59.44 50.49 21.17
CA THR A 199 -60.04 51.84 21.32
C THR A 199 -60.14 52.81 20.12
N SER A 200 -61.38 53.03 19.68
CA SER A 200 -61.96 54.35 19.40
C SER A 200 -63.49 54.20 19.46
N GLY A 201 -64.15 55.17 20.09
CA GLY A 201 -65.61 55.27 20.12
C GLY A 201 -66.23 55.61 18.77
#